data_AF-E2BP22-F1
#
_entry.id   AF-E2BP22-F1
#
_cell.length_a   1.000
_cell.length_b   1.000
_cell.length_c   1.000
_cell.angle_alpha   90.00
_cell.angle_beta   90.00
_cell.angle_gamma   90.00
#
_symmetry.space_group_name_H-M   'P 1'
#
loop_
_entity.id
_entity.type
_entity.pdbx_description
1 polymer ?
#
loop_
_entity_poly.entity_id
_entity_poly.type
_entity_poly.pdbx_seq_one_letter_code
_entity_poly.pdbx_strand_id
1 'polypeptide(L)'
;MDSISASLSDSTDMDVSTLVKQDQNYKAINSTGELCGETEGLRILDEFRKLYESRIKKIDGESRGEFDRVSAKLQIMSDWIKDLGDQNTMLVQTVQDLEQAACSRVKLLEEKLKKSSQIVEDNLIGSNHSEEALNILSNRVDKLQKDEKFLVRKIECLQSDIRGLLELIRRACCQNIWSLEGITFFEIQPKDIPLQSLE
;
A
#
# COMPACT_ATOMS: atom_id res chain seq x y z
N MET A 1 -6.18 -32.07 17.30
CA MET A 1 -5.50 -30.82 17.67
C MET A 1 -5.07 -30.16 16.38
N ASP A 2 -5.74 -29.17 15.77
CA ASP A 2 -6.96 -28.43 16.08
C ASP A 2 -7.64 -28.09 14.74
N SER A 3 -8.95 -28.29 14.67
CA SER A 3 -9.79 -27.89 13.54
C SER A 3 -10.39 -26.53 13.87
N ILE A 4 -10.23 -25.54 13.00
CA ILE A 4 -10.95 -24.27 13.10
C ILE A 4 -11.75 -24.07 11.83
N SER A 5 -13.05 -24.33 11.95
CA SER A 5 -14.10 -23.99 11.01
C SER A 5 -14.36 -22.49 11.05
N ALA A 6 -14.24 -21.80 9.91
CA ALA A 6 -14.66 -20.41 9.76
C ALA A 6 -16.12 -20.39 9.26
N SER A 7 -17.04 -20.12 10.18
CA SER A 7 -18.44 -19.79 9.87
C SER A 7 -18.53 -18.31 9.52
N LEU A 8 -18.85 -17.99 8.27
CA LEU A 8 -19.30 -16.65 7.89
C LEU A 8 -20.75 -16.46 8.33
N SER A 9 -21.02 -15.38 9.06
CA SER A 9 -22.37 -14.89 9.33
C SER A 9 -22.34 -13.37 9.28
N ASP A 10 -22.77 -12.88 8.13
CA ASP A 10 -23.66 -11.75 7.84
C ASP A 10 -23.86 -10.61 8.87
N SER A 11 -23.93 -9.41 8.29
CA SER A 11 -24.63 -8.20 8.75
C SER A 11 -24.18 -7.52 10.04
N THR A 12 -23.55 -6.35 9.86
CA THR A 12 -23.83 -5.17 10.69
C THR A 12 -23.70 -3.92 9.82
N ASP A 13 -24.85 -3.40 9.39
CA ASP A 13 -25.01 -2.00 9.00
C ASP A 13 -24.44 -1.12 10.13
N MET A 14 -23.31 -0.47 9.87
CA MET A 14 -22.81 0.60 10.74
C MET A 14 -23.54 1.89 10.34
N ASP A 15 -24.65 2.09 11.03
CA ASP A 15 -25.53 3.25 10.99
C ASP A 15 -24.73 4.56 11.17
N VAL A 16 -24.72 5.38 10.12
CA VAL A 16 -24.05 6.70 9.99
C VAL A 16 -24.80 7.80 10.74
N SER A 17 -25.56 7.45 11.78
CA SER A 17 -26.52 8.37 12.42
C SER A 17 -26.19 8.77 13.86
N THR A 18 -25.02 8.39 14.38
CA THR A 18 -24.60 8.80 15.75
C THR A 18 -23.50 9.87 15.74
N LEU A 19 -23.61 10.87 14.85
CA LEU A 19 -22.87 12.12 15.01
C LEU A 19 -23.64 13.05 15.98
N VAL A 20 -23.79 12.59 17.22
CA VAL A 20 -24.33 13.40 18.31
C VAL A 20 -23.33 14.51 18.58
N LYS A 21 -23.79 15.72 18.29
CA LYS A 21 -23.27 17.04 18.70
C LYS A 21 -22.34 16.94 19.91
N GLN A 22 -21.05 16.83 19.65
CA GLN A 22 -20.04 17.26 20.60
C GLN A 22 -19.55 18.60 20.06
N ASP A 23 -19.91 19.68 20.74
CA ASP A 23 -19.24 20.98 20.62
C ASP A 23 -17.76 20.77 20.97
N GLN A 24 -17.00 20.24 20.02
CA GLN A 24 -15.56 20.19 20.10
C GLN A 24 -15.10 21.61 19.80
N ASN A 25 -14.71 22.30 20.86
CA ASN A 25 -13.91 23.51 20.79
C ASN A 25 -12.59 23.14 20.09
N TYR A 26 -12.58 23.19 18.76
CA TYR A 26 -11.42 22.89 17.92
C TYR A 26 -10.37 23.97 18.15
N LYS A 27 -9.49 23.74 19.13
CA LYS A 27 -8.21 24.43 19.19
C LYS A 27 -7.36 23.89 18.03
N ALA A 28 -7.13 24.73 17.02
CA ALA A 28 -6.15 24.45 15.98
C ALA A 28 -4.75 24.47 16.62
N ILE A 29 -4.25 23.28 16.95
CA ILE A 29 -2.89 23.07 17.46
C ILE A 29 -2.03 22.80 16.23
N ASN A 30 -0.98 23.59 16.05
CA ASN A 30 0.01 23.36 14.98
C ASN A 30 0.84 22.09 15.29
N SER A 31 1.59 21.58 14.32
CA SER A 31 2.40 20.35 14.40
C SER A 31 3.41 20.31 15.57
N THR A 32 3.59 21.42 16.27
CA THR A 32 4.56 21.64 17.36
C THR A 32 3.88 21.68 18.74
N GLY A 33 2.55 21.64 18.83
CA GLY A 33 1.84 21.68 20.11
C GLY A 33 1.55 23.09 20.64
N GLU A 34 1.85 24.13 19.87
CA GLU A 34 1.54 25.51 20.23
C GLU A 34 0.17 25.93 19.70
N LEU A 35 -0.50 26.79 20.46
CA LEU A 35 -1.70 27.49 19.99
C LEU A 35 -1.35 28.24 18.71
N CYS A 36 -2.20 28.13 17.67
CA CYS A 36 -2.07 28.94 16.47
C CYS A 36 -1.87 30.42 16.85
N GLY A 37 -0.62 30.87 16.78
CA GLY A 37 -0.12 32.05 17.47
C GLY A 37 -0.24 33.27 16.58
N GLU A 38 -1.46 33.69 16.28
CA GLU A 38 -1.69 35.04 15.74
C GLU A 38 -2.24 35.95 16.84
N THR A 39 -1.57 35.94 17.99
CA THR A 39 -1.87 36.87 19.10
C THR A 39 -1.46 38.30 18.75
N GLU A 40 -0.53 38.44 17.80
CA GLU A 40 0.01 39.72 17.34
C GLU A 40 -1.02 40.56 16.58
N GLY A 41 -1.73 39.96 15.62
CA GLY A 41 -2.79 40.66 14.86
C GLY A 41 -3.92 41.16 15.76
N LEU A 42 -4.34 40.34 16.73
CA LEU A 42 -5.33 40.74 17.74
C LEU A 42 -4.84 41.86 18.65
N ARG A 43 -3.53 41.89 18.98
CA ARG A 43 -2.93 42.98 19.76
C ARG A 43 -2.95 44.30 18.99
N ILE A 44 -2.64 44.26 17.70
CA ILE A 44 -2.66 45.44 16.82
C ILE A 44 -4.08 46.04 16.75
N LEU A 45 -5.13 45.20 16.68
CA LEU A 45 -6.52 45.67 16.70
C LEU A 45 -6.89 46.39 18.02
N ASP A 46 -6.39 45.91 19.14
CA ASP A 46 -6.57 46.56 20.45
C ASP A 46 -5.85 47.92 20.51
N GLU A 47 -4.67 48.03 19.90
CA GLU A 47 -3.94 49.30 19.78
C GLU A 47 -4.69 50.32 18.90
N PHE A 48 -5.24 49.89 17.76
CA PHE A 48 -6.07 50.77 16.90
C PHE A 48 -7.31 51.27 17.63
N ARG A 49 -8.01 50.39 18.36
CA ARG A 49 -9.15 50.77 19.20
C ARG A 49 -8.76 51.87 20.19
N LYS A 50 -7.68 51.67 20.94
CA LYS A 50 -7.17 52.63 21.93
C LYS A 50 -6.79 53.97 21.29
N LEU A 51 -6.23 53.96 20.08
CA LEU A 51 -5.88 55.16 19.34
C LEU A 51 -7.12 55.98 18.98
N TYR A 52 -8.14 55.33 18.42
CA TYR A 52 -9.42 55.97 18.08
C TYR A 52 -10.13 56.52 19.32
N GLU A 53 -10.20 55.76 20.42
CA GLU A 53 -10.75 56.22 21.70
C GLU A 53 -9.98 57.42 22.27
N SER A 54 -8.65 57.40 22.20
CA SER A 54 -7.80 58.51 22.65
C SER A 54 -8.01 59.77 21.81
N ARG A 55 -8.21 59.63 20.49
CA ARG A 55 -8.45 60.75 19.58
C ARG A 55 -9.79 61.42 19.86
N ILE A 56 -10.83 60.64 20.16
CA ILE A 56 -12.15 61.14 20.57
C ILE A 56 -12.06 61.88 21.93
N LYS A 57 -11.37 61.30 22.92
CA LYS A 57 -11.16 61.94 24.24
C LYS A 57 -10.43 63.28 24.14
N LYS A 58 -9.49 63.41 23.20
CA LYS A 58 -8.75 64.66 22.99
C LYS A 58 -9.65 65.80 22.53
N ILE A 59 -10.61 65.52 21.63
CA ILE A 59 -11.58 66.51 21.14
C ILE A 59 -12.52 66.99 22.24
N ASP A 60 -12.82 66.15 23.24
CA ASP A 60 -13.64 66.55 24.38
C ASP A 60 -12.97 67.60 25.28
N GLY A 61 -11.63 67.65 25.31
CA GLY A 61 -10.84 68.62 26.07
C GLY A 61 -10.53 69.94 25.34
N GLU A 62 -10.83 70.05 24.04
CA GLU A 62 -10.46 71.22 23.23
C GLU A 62 -11.48 72.36 23.36
N SER A 63 -11.05 73.62 23.54
CA SER A 63 -11.93 74.81 23.64
C SER A 63 -12.54 75.23 22.28
N ARG A 64 -13.23 74.30 21.60
CA ARG A 64 -14.07 74.51 20.40
C ARG A 64 -15.55 74.52 20.75
N GLY A 65 -16.37 75.13 19.87
CA GLY A 65 -17.84 75.09 19.96
C GLY A 65 -18.40 73.67 19.84
N GLU A 66 -19.58 73.43 20.40
CA GLU A 66 -20.20 72.10 20.51
C GLU A 66 -20.39 71.41 19.16
N PHE A 67 -20.84 72.16 18.14
CA PHE A 67 -21.03 71.64 16.78
C PHE A 67 -19.71 71.14 16.16
N ASP A 68 -18.62 71.89 16.30
CA ASP A 68 -17.30 71.52 15.78
C ASP A 68 -16.78 70.24 16.45
N ARG A 69 -17.02 70.08 17.76
CA ARG A 69 -16.63 68.88 18.50
C ARG A 69 -17.41 67.66 18.02
N VAL A 70 -18.72 67.77 17.84
CA VAL A 70 -19.57 66.68 17.34
C VAL A 70 -19.18 66.31 15.91
N SER A 71 -18.95 67.29 15.03
CA SER A 71 -18.51 67.07 13.65
C SER A 71 -17.16 66.33 13.59
N ALA A 72 -16.18 66.76 14.39
CA ALA A 72 -14.87 66.10 14.44
C ALA A 72 -14.95 64.65 14.98
N LYS A 73 -15.83 64.38 15.96
CA LYS A 73 -16.09 63.01 16.45
C LYS A 73 -16.74 62.12 15.40
N LEU A 74 -17.74 62.64 14.68
CA LEU A 74 -18.39 61.90 13.59
C LEU A 74 -17.40 61.57 12.48
N GLN A 75 -16.48 62.48 12.15
CA GLN A 75 -15.42 62.20 11.18
C GLN A 75 -14.52 61.04 11.65
N ILE A 76 -14.10 61.04 12.92
CA ILE A 76 -13.27 59.95 13.46
C ILE A 76 -14.02 58.62 13.47
N MET A 77 -15.31 58.61 13.83
CA MET A 77 -16.12 57.40 13.79
C MET A 77 -16.32 56.90 12.35
N SER A 78 -16.48 57.81 11.38
CA SER A 78 -16.55 57.49 9.96
C SER A 78 -15.26 56.84 9.46
N ASP A 79 -14.10 57.41 9.83
CA ASP A 79 -12.78 56.86 9.51
C ASP A 79 -12.60 55.47 10.14
N TRP A 80 -13.00 55.29 11.40
CA TRP A 80 -12.93 53.98 12.08
C TRP A 80 -13.82 52.92 11.44
N ILE A 81 -15.05 53.29 11.06
CA ILE A 81 -15.98 52.37 10.35
C ILE A 81 -15.40 51.95 9.00
N LYS A 82 -14.75 52.88 8.28
CA LYS A 82 -14.11 52.58 7.01
C LYS A 82 -12.96 51.59 7.18
N ASP A 83 -12.05 51.84 8.13
CA ASP A 83 -10.93 50.94 8.41
C ASP A 83 -11.41 49.54 8.84
N LEU A 84 -12.47 49.46 9.64
CA LEU A 84 -13.11 48.18 10.01
C LEU A 84 -13.71 47.46 8.78
N GLY A 85 -14.28 48.21 7.84
CA GLY A 85 -14.77 47.66 6.56
C GLY A 85 -13.63 47.09 5.70
N ASP A 86 -12.51 47.80 5.61
CA ASP A 86 -11.33 47.36 4.86
C ASP A 86 -10.70 46.10 5.49
N GLN A 87 -10.62 46.04 6.83
CA GLN A 87 -10.14 44.86 7.56
C GLN A 87 -11.05 43.64 7.38
N ASN A 88 -12.37 43.83 7.45
CA ASN A 88 -13.31 42.75 7.21
C ASN A 88 -13.19 42.21 5.77
N THR A 89 -12.98 43.08 4.79
CA THR A 89 -12.75 42.69 3.39
C THR A 89 -11.48 41.85 3.26
N MET A 90 -10.38 42.28 3.90
CA MET A 90 -9.12 41.53 3.92
C MET A 90 -9.24 40.17 4.61
N LEU A 91 -9.98 40.11 5.73
CA LEU A 91 -10.22 38.86 6.46
C LEU A 91 -10.99 37.86 5.61
N VAL A 92 -12.07 38.30 4.95
CA VAL A 92 -12.85 37.45 4.04
C VAL A 92 -11.96 36.90 2.92
N GLN A 93 -11.13 37.75 2.30
CA GLN A 93 -10.20 37.29 1.26
C GLN A 93 -9.20 36.27 1.80
N THR A 94 -8.62 36.52 2.98
CA THR A 94 -7.64 35.61 3.59
C THR A 94 -8.26 34.26 3.92
N VAL A 95 -9.50 34.26 4.46
CA VAL A 95 -10.24 33.02 4.73
C VAL A 95 -10.52 32.27 3.43
N GLN A 96 -10.95 32.97 2.37
CA GLN A 96 -11.17 32.36 1.07
C GLN A 96 -9.89 31.73 0.49
N ASP A 97 -8.75 32.43 0.60
CA ASP A 97 -7.45 31.92 0.14
C ASP A 97 -7.04 30.65 0.92
N LEU A 98 -7.28 30.63 2.24
CA LEU A 98 -7.02 29.47 3.09
C LEU A 98 -7.93 28.29 2.73
N GLU A 99 -9.22 28.52 2.51
CA GLU A 99 -10.18 27.50 2.07
C GLU A 99 -9.76 26.92 0.71
N GLN A 100 -9.35 27.77 -0.24
CA GLN A 100 -8.88 27.33 -1.55
C GLN A 100 -7.59 26.52 -1.44
N ALA A 101 -6.63 26.94 -0.61
CA ALA A 101 -5.39 26.23 -0.39
C ALA A 101 -5.62 24.86 0.28
N ALA A 102 -6.54 24.80 1.25
CA ALA A 102 -6.93 23.54 1.89
C ALA A 102 -7.61 22.60 0.89
N CYS A 103 -8.58 23.09 0.11
CA CYS A 103 -9.27 22.32 -0.93
C CYS A 103 -8.29 21.78 -1.98
N SER A 104 -7.38 22.62 -2.47
CA SER A 104 -6.34 22.22 -3.43
C SER A 104 -5.45 21.11 -2.87
N ARG A 105 -5.07 21.23 -1.59
CA ARG A 105 -4.23 20.23 -0.93
C ARG A 105 -4.94 18.90 -0.73
N VAL A 106 -6.23 18.91 -0.38
CA VAL A 106 -7.04 17.69 -0.27
C VAL A 106 -7.14 16.99 -1.63
N LYS A 107 -7.49 17.72 -2.69
CA LYS A 107 -7.56 17.15 -4.05
C LYS A 107 -6.24 16.51 -4.49
N LEU A 108 -5.11 17.17 -4.23
CA LEU A 108 -3.79 16.61 -4.54
C LEU A 108 -3.52 15.31 -3.77
N LEU A 109 -3.91 15.25 -2.50
CA LEU A 109 -3.74 14.05 -1.68
C LEU A 109 -4.64 12.91 -2.15
N GLU A 110 -5.89 13.19 -2.51
CA GLU A 110 -6.81 12.21 -3.12
C GLU A 110 -6.25 11.65 -4.42
N GLU A 111 -5.71 12.49 -5.30
CA GLU A 111 -5.07 12.04 -6.54
C GLU A 111 -3.84 11.17 -6.27
N LYS A 112 -2.99 11.54 -5.32
CA LYS A 112 -1.82 10.75 -4.93
C LYS A 112 -2.23 9.40 -4.36
N LEU A 113 -3.25 9.38 -3.51
CA LEU A 113 -3.78 8.15 -2.92
C LEU A 113 -4.34 7.23 -4.02
N LYS A 114 -5.13 7.78 -4.95
CA LYS A 114 -5.66 7.02 -6.09
C LYS A 114 -4.55 6.43 -6.95
N LYS A 115 -3.52 7.21 -7.29
CA LYS A 115 -2.35 6.74 -8.05
C LYS A 115 -1.60 5.65 -7.29
N SER A 116 -1.38 5.83 -5.99
CA SER A 116 -0.72 4.82 -5.16
C SER A 116 -1.51 3.53 -5.10
N SER A 117 -2.83 3.61 -4.97
CA SER A 117 -3.71 2.43 -4.98
C SER A 117 -3.62 1.66 -6.30
N GLN A 118 -3.63 2.37 -7.43
CA GLN A 118 -3.50 1.74 -8.75
C GLN A 118 -2.15 1.00 -8.89
N ILE A 119 -1.06 1.62 -8.45
CA ILE A 119 0.27 0.99 -8.49
C ILE A 119 0.30 -0.30 -7.66
N VAL A 120 -0.35 -0.31 -6.49
CA VAL A 120 -0.43 -1.51 -5.65
C VAL A 120 -1.23 -2.62 -6.35
N GLU A 121 -2.36 -2.27 -6.97
CA GLU A 121 -3.17 -3.22 -7.75
C GLU A 121 -2.39 -3.82 -8.92
N ASP A 122 -1.71 -2.97 -9.72
CA ASP A 122 -0.91 -3.39 -10.86
C ASP A 122 0.24 -4.32 -10.42
N ASN A 123 0.90 -4.01 -9.31
CA ASN A 123 1.95 -4.86 -8.74
C ASN A 123 1.40 -6.19 -8.23
N LEU A 124 0.21 -6.22 -7.64
CA LEU A 124 -0.41 -7.46 -7.18
C LEU A 124 -0.73 -8.39 -8.37
N ILE A 125 -1.26 -7.83 -9.46
CA ILE A 125 -1.51 -8.58 -10.71
C ILE A 125 -0.19 -9.13 -11.27
N GLY A 126 0.85 -8.30 -11.33
CA GLY A 126 2.18 -8.72 -11.78
C GLY A 126 2.79 -9.83 -10.91
N SER A 127 2.66 -9.71 -9.59
CA SER A 127 3.12 -10.70 -8.61
C SER A 127 2.41 -12.04 -8.81
N ASN A 128 1.09 -12.03 -8.93
CA ASN A 128 0.30 -13.25 -9.14
C ASN A 128 0.71 -13.97 -10.44
N HIS A 129 0.93 -13.23 -11.52
CA HIS A 129 1.40 -13.83 -12.77
C HIS A 129 2.80 -14.43 -12.64
N SER A 130 3.70 -13.76 -11.90
CA SER A 130 5.04 -14.29 -11.64
C SER A 130 5.01 -15.56 -10.79
N GLU A 131 4.12 -15.62 -9.80
CA GLU A 131 3.93 -16.80 -8.95
C GLU A 131 3.40 -17.99 -9.77
N GLU A 132 2.43 -17.75 -10.66
CA GLU A 132 1.93 -18.77 -11.58
C GLU A 132 3.05 -19.32 -12.48
N ALA A 133 3.88 -18.44 -13.04
CA ALA A 133 5.02 -18.85 -13.86
C ALA A 133 6.05 -19.67 -13.06
N LEU A 134 6.33 -19.29 -11.81
CA LEU A 134 7.19 -20.05 -10.91
C LEU A 134 6.61 -21.43 -10.58
N ASN A 135 5.31 -21.53 -10.34
CA ASN A 135 4.63 -22.80 -10.08
C ASN A 135 4.70 -23.73 -11.29
N ILE A 136 4.49 -23.21 -12.51
CA ILE A 136 4.65 -23.98 -13.75
C ILE A 136 6.08 -24.49 -13.89
N LEU A 137 7.07 -23.63 -13.65
CA LEU A 137 8.47 -24.01 -13.74
C LEU A 137 8.84 -25.07 -12.69
N SER A 138 8.37 -24.92 -11.45
CA SER A 138 8.57 -25.89 -10.37
C SER A 138 8.02 -27.26 -10.74
N ASN A 139 6.77 -27.32 -11.24
CA ASN A 139 6.16 -28.56 -11.70
C ASN A 139 6.95 -29.23 -12.84
N ARG A 140 7.51 -28.42 -13.74
CA ARG A 140 8.34 -28.92 -14.84
C ARG A 140 9.68 -29.48 -14.34
N VAL A 141 10.31 -28.82 -13.37
CA VAL A 141 11.54 -29.31 -12.73
C VAL A 141 11.29 -30.65 -12.04
N ASP A 142 10.19 -30.77 -11.28
CA ASP A 142 9.82 -32.02 -10.62
C ASP A 142 9.61 -33.17 -11.62
N LYS A 143 8.97 -32.86 -12.75
CA LYS A 143 8.75 -33.85 -13.81
C LYS A 143 10.07 -34.30 -14.43
N LEU A 144 10.96 -33.36 -14.76
CA LEU A 144 12.28 -33.66 -15.30
C LEU A 144 13.12 -34.51 -14.33
N GLN A 145 13.06 -34.21 -13.02
CA GLN A 145 13.78 -34.97 -12.01
C GLN A 145 13.27 -36.42 -11.90
N LYS A 146 11.96 -36.64 -12.03
CA LYS A 146 11.39 -38.01 -12.07
C LYS A 146 11.84 -38.76 -13.31
N ASP A 147 11.83 -38.11 -14.46
CA ASP A 147 12.24 -38.72 -15.73
C ASP A 147 13.74 -39.05 -15.73
N GLU A 148 14.58 -38.17 -15.17
CA GLU A 148 16.01 -38.42 -14.97
C GLU A 148 16.25 -39.66 -14.10
N LYS A 149 15.59 -39.75 -12.93
CA LYS A 149 15.71 -40.92 -12.03
C LYS A 149 15.29 -42.21 -12.72
N PHE A 150 14.21 -42.17 -13.50
CA PHE A 150 13.73 -43.32 -14.26
C PHE A 150 14.77 -43.76 -15.30
N LEU A 151 15.32 -42.83 -16.07
CA LEU A 151 16.31 -43.12 -17.10
C LEU A 151 17.61 -43.67 -16.51
N VAL A 152 18.10 -43.10 -15.40
CA VAL A 152 19.27 -43.61 -14.68
C VAL A 152 19.05 -45.06 -14.25
N ARG A 153 17.89 -45.37 -13.67
CA ARG A 153 17.56 -46.74 -13.27
C ARG A 153 17.53 -47.70 -14.46
N LYS A 154 16.95 -47.26 -15.58
CA LYS A 154 16.89 -48.05 -16.81
C LYS A 154 18.29 -48.35 -17.35
N ILE A 155 19.19 -47.37 -17.31
CA ILE A 155 20.58 -47.54 -17.72
C ILE A 155 21.29 -48.56 -16.81
N GLU A 156 21.10 -48.49 -15.49
CA GLU A 156 21.68 -49.46 -14.56
C GLU A 156 21.23 -50.90 -14.84
N CYS A 157 19.92 -51.10 -15.08
CA CYS A 157 19.36 -52.41 -15.44
C CYS A 157 19.97 -52.94 -16.74
N LEU A 158 19.95 -52.14 -17.81
CA LEU A 158 20.52 -52.51 -19.10
C LEU A 158 22.03 -52.82 -19.02
N GLN A 159 22.79 -52.04 -18.24
CA GLN A 159 24.21 -52.31 -18.03
C GLN A 159 24.45 -53.62 -17.27
N SER A 160 23.60 -53.96 -16.30
CA SER A 160 23.65 -55.26 -15.62
C SER A 160 23.39 -56.39 -16.59
N ASP A 161 22.42 -56.21 -17.49
CA ASP A 161 22.07 -57.21 -18.49
C ASP A 161 23.20 -57.42 -19.50
N ILE A 162 23.83 -56.35 -19.97
CA ILE A 162 25.01 -56.46 -20.83
C ILE A 162 26.12 -57.25 -20.13
N ARG A 163 26.41 -56.96 -18.85
CA ARG A 163 27.40 -57.73 -18.07
C ARG A 163 27.02 -59.20 -17.94
N GLY A 164 25.74 -59.48 -17.68
CA GLY A 164 25.22 -60.84 -17.60
C GLY A 164 25.36 -61.62 -18.91
N LEU A 165 25.03 -60.99 -20.04
CA LEU A 165 25.18 -61.59 -21.37
C LEU A 165 26.64 -61.88 -21.68
N LEU A 166 27.54 -60.92 -21.41
CA LEU A 166 28.98 -61.09 -21.63
C LEU A 166 29.53 -62.26 -20.79
N GLU A 167 29.10 -62.40 -19.54
CA GLU A 167 29.52 -63.51 -18.67
C GLU A 167 28.96 -64.86 -19.16
N LEU A 168 27.71 -64.91 -19.63
CA LEU A 168 27.12 -66.11 -20.23
C LEU A 168 27.90 -66.56 -21.47
N ILE A 169 28.19 -65.63 -22.39
CA ILE A 169 28.97 -65.90 -23.61
C ILE A 169 30.37 -66.39 -23.22
N ARG A 170 31.02 -65.77 -22.24
CA ARG A 170 32.34 -66.20 -21.76
C ARG A 170 32.32 -67.63 -21.22
N ARG A 171 31.32 -68.02 -20.42
CA ARG A 171 31.15 -69.40 -19.91
C ARG A 171 30.90 -70.39 -21.05
N ALA A 172 30.06 -70.04 -22.00
CA ALA A 172 29.80 -70.87 -23.18
C ALA A 172 31.07 -71.11 -23.99
N CYS A 173 31.82 -70.06 -24.33
CA CYS A 173 33.02 -70.18 -25.16
C CYS A 173 34.19 -70.87 -24.45
N CYS A 174 34.40 -70.62 -23.15
CA CYS A 174 35.59 -71.11 -22.45
C CYS A 174 35.36 -72.42 -21.70
N GLN A 175 34.13 -72.69 -21.25
CA GLN A 175 33.80 -73.81 -20.36
C GLN A 175 32.75 -74.75 -20.97
N ASN A 176 32.16 -74.38 -22.11
CA ASN A 176 31.02 -75.08 -22.74
C ASN A 176 29.80 -75.21 -21.81
N ILE A 177 29.60 -74.24 -20.91
CA ILE A 177 28.49 -74.18 -19.95
C ILE A 177 27.51 -73.09 -20.36
N TRP A 178 26.29 -73.50 -20.70
CA TRP A 178 25.16 -72.61 -21.01
C TRP A 178 24.21 -72.50 -19.82
N SER A 179 24.70 -71.93 -18.72
CA SER A 179 23.92 -71.75 -17.49
C SER A 179 23.82 -70.29 -17.08
N LEU A 180 22.59 -69.89 -16.73
CA LEU A 180 22.26 -68.58 -16.16
C LEU A 180 22.51 -68.50 -14.65
N GLU A 181 23.06 -69.55 -14.03
CA GLU A 181 23.25 -69.59 -12.59
C GLU A 181 24.16 -68.45 -12.10
N GLY A 182 23.64 -67.65 -11.16
CA GLY A 182 24.31 -66.44 -10.65
C GLY A 182 24.26 -65.22 -11.58
N ILE A 183 23.52 -65.27 -12.70
CA ILE A 183 23.32 -64.13 -13.60
C ILE A 183 21.85 -63.69 -13.52
N THR A 184 21.63 -62.42 -13.19
CA THR A 184 20.29 -61.82 -13.13
C THR A 184 20.13 -60.79 -14.23
N PHE A 185 19.15 -61.01 -15.10
CA PHE A 185 18.67 -60.03 -16.06
C PHE A 185 17.47 -59.26 -15.50
N PHE A 186 17.42 -57.97 -15.77
CA PHE A 186 16.38 -57.06 -15.26
C PHE A 186 15.45 -56.58 -16.38
N GLU A 187 15.99 -56.35 -17.58
CA GLU A 187 15.23 -55.86 -18.73
C GLU A 187 15.03 -56.95 -19.79
N ILE A 188 16.02 -57.81 -19.99
CA ILE A 188 15.95 -58.95 -20.92
C ILE A 188 15.07 -60.05 -20.33
N GLN A 189 14.06 -60.48 -21.08
CA GLN A 189 13.21 -61.60 -20.70
C GLN A 189 13.69 -62.91 -21.30
N PRO A 190 13.35 -64.07 -20.71
CA PRO A 190 13.75 -65.39 -21.23
C PRO A 190 13.36 -65.63 -22.69
N LYS A 191 12.27 -65.00 -23.16
CA LYS A 191 11.79 -65.03 -24.56
C LYS A 191 12.69 -64.27 -25.54
N ASP A 192 13.51 -63.34 -25.07
CA ASP A 192 14.40 -62.51 -25.88
C ASP A 192 15.74 -63.22 -26.16
N ILE A 193 15.99 -64.33 -25.46
CA ILE A 193 17.13 -65.21 -25.68
C ILE A 193 16.67 -66.30 -26.66
N PRO A 194 17.25 -66.39 -27.88
CA PRO A 194 16.84 -67.39 -28.85
C PRO A 194 17.08 -68.78 -28.27
N LEU A 195 16.00 -69.53 -28.05
CA LEU A 195 16.08 -70.97 -27.78
C LEU A 195 16.56 -71.66 -29.05
N GLN A 196 17.63 -72.44 -28.95
CA GLN A 196 17.91 -73.45 -29.97
C GLN A 196 16.71 -74.40 -30.01
N SER A 197 16.02 -74.44 -31.15
CA SER A 197 15.19 -75.58 -31.51
C SER A 197 16.13 -76.79 -31.56
N LEU A 198 16.13 -77.60 -30.50
CA LEU A 198 16.67 -78.95 -30.59
C LEU A 198 15.75 -79.74 -31.52
N GLU A 199 16.20 -79.99 -32.75
CA GLU A 199 15.85 -81.19 -33.51
C GLU A 199 16.57 -82.41 -32.95
#